data_AF-A0A9D5J602-F1
#
_entry.id   AF-A0A9D5J602-F1
#
_cell.length_a   1.000
_cell.length_b   1.000
_cell.length_c   1.000
_cell.angle_alpha   90.00
_cell.angle_beta   90.00
_cell.angle_gamma   90.00
#
_symmetry.space_group_name_H-M   'P 1'
#
loop_
_entity.id
_entity.type
_entity.pdbx_description
1 polymer ?
#
loop_
_entity_poly.entity_id
_entity_poly.type
_entity_poly.pdbx_seq_one_letter_code
_entity_poly.pdbx_strand_id
1 'polypeptide(L)'
;MKRWTLAATLVACALYVLALRDDFYHLTSPTTLAWHVALRKLYSIIAFTVVGYLGRRALIENGRDRVVMPCIAGVALYSALIEVGQYVLGSQEGLGWNAIDTLCGAVGGALAVWDRLRSFTRQPIHVQPPR
;
A
#
# COMPACT_ATOMS: atom_id res chain seq x y z
N MET A 1 0.62 22.82 -5.66
CA MET A 1 0.77 21.44 -5.13
C MET A 1 2.19 20.98 -5.44
N LYS A 2 2.90 20.34 -4.50
CA LYS A 2 4.27 19.87 -4.79
C LYS A 2 4.25 18.64 -5.72
N ARG A 3 5.30 18.43 -6.51
CA ARG A 3 5.35 17.43 -7.60
C ARG A 3 5.10 16.01 -7.11
N TRP A 4 5.64 15.62 -5.94
CA TRP A 4 5.46 14.27 -5.43
C TRP A 4 4.07 14.04 -4.87
N THR A 5 3.46 15.08 -4.28
CA THR A 5 2.05 15.03 -3.86
C THR A 5 1.15 14.85 -5.09
N LEU A 6 1.38 15.61 -6.16
CA LEU A 6 0.62 15.47 -7.41
C LEU A 6 0.77 14.06 -8.00
N ALA A 7 1.99 13.55 -8.12
CA ALA A 7 2.23 12.22 -8.65
C ALA A 7 1.57 11.13 -7.78
N ALA A 8 1.71 11.22 -6.45
CA ALA A 8 1.08 10.28 -5.53
C ALA A 8 -0.45 10.28 -5.66
N THR A 9 -1.06 11.47 -5.71
CA THR A 9 -2.50 11.61 -5.88
C THR A 9 -2.98 11.05 -7.23
N LEU A 10 -2.33 11.41 -8.34
CA LEU A 10 -2.75 10.93 -9.66
C LEU A 10 -2.64 9.41 -9.78
N VAL A 11 -1.53 8.83 -9.31
CA VAL A 11 -1.34 7.37 -9.34
C VAL A 11 -2.31 6.66 -8.42
N ALA A 12 -2.53 7.17 -7.20
CA ALA A 12 -3.53 6.61 -6.29
C ALA A 12 -4.94 6.68 -6.89
N CYS A 13 -5.35 7.82 -7.45
CA CYS A 13 -6.66 7.93 -8.09
C CYS A 13 -6.81 6.98 -9.29
N ALA A 14 -5.79 6.87 -10.15
CA ALA A 14 -5.82 5.96 -11.29
C ALA A 14 -5.96 4.49 -10.85
N LEU A 15 -5.16 4.06 -9.87
CA LEU A 15 -5.21 2.71 -9.32
C LEU A 15 -6.52 2.43 -8.59
N TYR A 16 -7.09 3.42 -7.90
CA TYR A 16 -8.39 3.30 -7.24
C TYR A 16 -9.48 3.00 -8.28
N VAL A 17 -9.56 3.81 -9.34
CA VAL A 17 -10.55 3.60 -10.41
C VAL A 17 -10.36 2.25 -11.09
N LEU A 18 -9.10 1.84 -11.33
CA LEU A 18 -8.82 0.52 -11.92
C LEU A 18 -9.24 -0.63 -10.99
N ALA A 19 -9.01 -0.50 -9.68
CA ALA A 19 -9.39 -1.52 -8.70
C ALA A 19 -10.91 -1.70 -8.56
N LEU A 20 -11.69 -0.67 -8.91
CA LEU A 20 -13.16 -0.73 -8.92
C LEU A 20 -13.76 -1.36 -10.19
N ARG A 21 -12.95 -1.70 -11.20
CA ARG A 21 -13.44 -2.24 -12.48
C ARG A 21 -13.19 -3.74 -12.59
N ASP A 22 -14.27 -4.50 -12.71
CA ASP A 22 -14.23 -5.97 -12.88
C ASP A 22 -13.54 -6.40 -14.19
N ASP A 23 -13.56 -5.58 -15.24
CA ASP A 23 -12.87 -5.90 -16.50
C ASP A 23 -11.35 -6.06 -16.29
N PHE A 24 -10.76 -5.19 -15.46
CA PHE A 24 -9.33 -5.23 -15.17
C PHE A 24 -8.96 -6.46 -14.35
N TYR A 25 -9.89 -6.90 -13.49
CA TYR A 25 -9.78 -8.10 -12.68
C TYR A 25 -9.71 -9.36 -13.55
N HIS A 26 -10.60 -9.47 -14.54
CA HIS A 26 -10.62 -10.63 -15.45
C HIS A 26 -9.44 -10.65 -16.43
N LEU A 27 -8.96 -9.47 -16.86
CA LEU A 27 -7.81 -9.35 -17.75
C LEU A 27 -6.49 -9.76 -17.07
N THR A 28 -6.29 -9.33 -15.83
CA THR A 28 -5.02 -9.54 -15.12
C THR A 28 -4.97 -10.85 -14.32
N SER A 29 -6.13 -11.38 -13.91
CA SER A 29 -6.21 -12.64 -13.16
C SER A 29 -7.36 -13.55 -13.66
N PRO A 30 -7.21 -14.17 -14.84
CA PRO A 30 -8.23 -15.08 -15.37
C PRO A 30 -8.58 -16.18 -14.36
N THR A 31 -9.86 -16.40 -14.10
CA THR A 31 -10.34 -17.44 -13.16
C THR A 31 -9.98 -18.86 -13.60
N THR A 32 -9.58 -19.03 -14.86
CA THR A 32 -9.07 -20.28 -15.44
C THR A 32 -7.67 -20.66 -14.92
N LEU A 33 -6.92 -19.73 -14.31
CA LEU A 33 -5.64 -20.01 -13.69
C LEU A 33 -5.83 -20.47 -12.24
N ALA A 34 -5.26 -21.61 -11.86
CA ALA A 34 -5.34 -22.16 -10.50
C ALA A 34 -4.84 -21.19 -9.40
N TRP A 35 -3.88 -20.31 -9.74
CA TRP A 35 -3.25 -19.36 -8.81
C TRP A 35 -3.73 -17.90 -8.97
N HIS A 36 -4.86 -17.67 -9.63
CA HIS A 36 -5.36 -16.31 -9.93
C HIS A 36 -5.54 -15.44 -8.68
N VAL A 37 -5.96 -16.03 -7.54
CA VAL A 37 -6.09 -15.32 -6.26
C VAL A 37 -4.72 -14.86 -5.72
N ALA A 38 -3.71 -15.72 -5.77
CA ALA A 38 -2.37 -15.37 -5.31
C ALA A 38 -1.73 -14.30 -6.20
N LEU A 39 -1.94 -14.41 -7.51
CA LEU A 39 -1.47 -13.44 -8.50
C LEU A 39 -2.08 -12.05 -8.25
N ARG A 40 -3.39 -11.99 -7.94
CA ARG A 40 -4.08 -10.75 -7.60
C ARG A 40 -3.49 -10.08 -6.36
N LYS A 41 -3.27 -10.85 -5.29
CA LYS A 41 -2.66 -10.32 -4.07
C LYS A 41 -1.26 -9.80 -4.30
N LEU A 42 -0.48 -10.47 -5.15
CA LEU A 42 0.83 -9.98 -5.55
C LEU A 42 0.76 -8.65 -6.30
N TYR A 43 -0.16 -8.51 -7.26
CA TYR A 43 -0.37 -7.24 -7.96
C TYR A 43 -0.80 -6.13 -7.00
N SER A 44 -1.70 -6.41 -6.06
CA SER A 44 -2.10 -5.45 -5.03
C SER A 44 -0.92 -5.00 -4.19
N ILE A 45 -0.08 -5.92 -3.70
CA ILE A 45 1.13 -5.56 -2.92
C ILE A 45 2.05 -4.64 -3.75
N ILE A 46 2.31 -4.96 -5.02
CA ILE A 46 3.16 -4.13 -5.89
C ILE A 46 2.55 -2.74 -6.07
N ALA A 47 1.26 -2.65 -6.39
CA ALA A 47 0.54 -1.39 -6.55
C ALA A 47 0.59 -0.54 -5.26
N PHE A 48 0.35 -1.17 -4.12
CA PHE A 48 0.42 -0.53 -2.81
C PHE A 48 1.85 -0.08 -2.44
N THR A 49 2.88 -0.83 -2.83
CA THR A 49 4.27 -0.39 -2.69
C THR A 49 4.57 0.84 -3.54
N VAL A 50 4.05 0.92 -4.77
CA VAL A 50 4.21 2.11 -5.63
C VAL A 50 3.52 3.32 -5.00
N VAL A 51 2.26 3.17 -4.57
CA VAL A 51 1.51 4.24 -3.87
C VAL A 51 2.24 4.69 -2.61
N GLY A 52 2.68 3.74 -1.78
CA GLY A 52 3.47 4.01 -0.57
C GLY A 52 4.77 4.74 -0.87
N TYR A 53 5.50 4.35 -1.92
CA TYR A 53 6.75 5.00 -2.30
C TYR A 53 6.52 6.46 -2.71
N LEU A 54 5.52 6.72 -3.54
CA LEU A 54 5.17 8.08 -3.96
C LEU A 54 4.67 8.92 -2.77
N GLY A 55 3.81 8.34 -1.92
CA GLY A 55 3.34 8.96 -0.69
C GLY A 55 4.48 9.32 0.26
N ARG A 56 5.45 8.42 0.44
CA ARG A 56 6.68 8.67 1.19
C ARG A 56 7.47 9.86 0.61
N ARG A 57 7.68 9.90 -0.71
CA ARG A 57 8.38 11.02 -1.37
C ARG A 57 7.64 12.33 -1.15
N ALA A 58 6.30 12.32 -1.20
CA ALA A 58 5.47 13.48 -0.91
C ALA A 58 5.59 13.94 0.56
N LEU A 59 5.62 13.01 1.52
CA LEU A 59 5.80 13.34 2.95
C LEU A 59 7.16 13.98 3.20
N ILE A 60 8.24 13.43 2.62
CA ILE A 60 9.60 13.99 2.73
C ILE A 60 9.68 15.38 2.10
N GLU A 61 9.11 15.57 0.91
CA GLU A 61 9.07 16.89 0.26
C GLU A 61 8.28 17.92 1.09
N ASN A 62 7.35 17.46 1.92
CA ASN A 62 6.61 18.26 2.88
C ASN A 62 7.29 18.45 4.24
N GLY A 63 8.56 18.05 4.37
CA GLY A 63 9.34 18.28 5.59
C GLY A 63 8.96 17.37 6.75
N ARG A 64 8.30 16.23 6.49
CA ARG A 64 8.03 15.23 7.53
C ARG A 64 9.22 14.29 7.69
N ASP A 65 9.76 14.24 8.90
CA ASP A 65 10.86 13.33 9.25
C ASP A 65 10.38 11.92 9.60
N ARG A 66 9.21 11.82 10.23
CA ARG A 66 8.58 10.55 10.64
C ARG A 66 7.67 10.04 9.53
N VAL A 67 8.23 9.28 8.60
CA VAL A 67 7.52 8.81 7.40
C VAL A 67 7.06 7.35 7.45
N VAL A 68 7.60 6.54 8.36
CA VAL A 68 7.34 5.08 8.42
C VAL A 68 5.88 4.79 8.73
N MET A 69 5.39 5.17 9.92
CA MET A 69 4.01 4.89 10.32
C MET A 69 2.96 5.58 9.42
N PRO A 70 3.11 6.86 9.03
CA PRO A 70 2.17 7.49 8.11
C PRO A 70 2.09 6.81 6.74
N CYS A 71 3.20 6.25 6.24
CA CYS A 71 3.21 5.51 4.98
C CYS A 71 2.48 4.18 5.12
N ILE A 72 2.80 3.37 6.14
CA ILE A 72 2.17 2.06 6.37
C ILE A 72 0.67 2.22 6.62
N ALA A 73 0.29 3.08 7.57
CA ALA A 73 -1.10 3.33 7.91
C ALA A 73 -1.87 3.99 6.76
N GLY A 74 -1.23 4.91 6.02
CA GLY A 74 -1.86 5.57 4.88
C GLY A 74 -2.19 4.61 3.73
N VAL A 75 -1.29 3.67 3.42
CA VAL A 75 -1.53 2.67 2.37
C VAL A 75 -2.54 1.61 2.84
N ALA A 76 -2.51 1.19 4.11
CA ALA A 76 -3.52 0.30 4.67
C ALA A 76 -4.92 0.94 4.62
N LEU A 77 -5.04 2.22 5.00
CA LEU A 77 -6.29 2.97 4.89
C LEU A 77 -6.75 3.11 3.44
N TYR A 78 -5.83 3.39 2.52
CA TYR A 78 -6.13 3.45 1.10
C TYR A 78 -6.67 2.13 0.55
N SER A 79 -6.12 0.98 0.98
CA SER A 79 -6.66 -0.34 0.65
C SER A 79 -8.08 -0.54 1.18
N ALA A 80 -8.32 -0.19 2.45
CA ALA A 80 -9.66 -0.29 3.04
C ALA A 80 -10.69 0.60 2.29
N LEU A 81 -10.27 1.76 1.77
CA LEU A 81 -11.14 2.61 0.94
C LEU A 81 -11.49 1.98 -0.42
N ILE A 82 -10.58 1.18 -0.99
CA ILE A 82 -10.88 0.41 -2.22
C ILE A 82 -11.96 -0.62 -1.92
N GLU A 83 -11.83 -1.37 -0.82
CA GLU A 83 -12.81 -2.37 -0.39
C GLU A 83 -14.19 -1.74 -0.17
N VAL A 84 -14.27 -0.59 0.49
CA VAL A 84 -15.53 0.16 0.65
C VAL A 84 -16.11 0.55 -0.71
N GLY A 85 -15.27 1.01 -1.65
CA GLY A 85 -15.71 1.35 -3.00
C GLY A 85 -16.26 0.15 -3.76
N GLN A 86 -15.58 -1.01 -3.69
CA GLN A 86 -16.01 -2.25 -4.31
C GLN A 86 -17.33 -2.75 -3.70
N TYR A 87 -17.48 -2.66 -2.37
CA TYR A 87 -18.71 -3.02 -1.67
C TYR A 87 -19.90 -2.17 -2.11
N VAL A 88 -19.73 -0.85 -2.21
CA VAL A 88 -20.77 0.08 -2.70
C VAL A 88 -21.18 -0.23 -4.14
N LEU A 89 -20.25 -0.72 -4.98
CA LEU A 89 -20.49 -1.11 -6.36
C LEU A 89 -21.04 -2.54 -6.52
N GLY A 90 -21.26 -3.26 -5.43
CA GLY A 90 -21.92 -4.57 -5.43
C GLY A 90 -20.99 -5.79 -5.45
N SER A 91 -19.68 -5.60 -5.24
CA SER A 91 -18.75 -6.74 -5.07
C SER A 91 -19.08 -7.53 -3.80
N GLN A 92 -19.18 -8.86 -3.94
CA GLN A 92 -19.53 -9.79 -2.85
C GLN A 92 -18.34 -10.64 -2.40
N GLU A 93 -17.15 -10.06 -2.26
CA GLU A 93 -16.08 -10.74 -1.52
C GLU A 93 -16.39 -10.73 0.00
N GLY A 94 -16.22 -11.87 0.67
CA GLY A 94 -16.55 -12.02 2.09
C GLY A 94 -15.59 -11.23 2.99
N LEU A 95 -16.07 -10.80 4.17
CA LEU A 95 -15.31 -9.99 5.16
C LEU A 95 -13.87 -10.47 5.44
N GLY A 96 -13.62 -11.78 5.38
CA GLY A 96 -12.29 -12.35 5.59
C GLY A 96 -11.31 -12.06 4.44
N TRP A 97 -11.77 -11.94 3.21
CA TRP A 97 -10.93 -11.59 2.05
C TRP A 97 -10.55 -10.11 2.08
N ASN A 98 -11.50 -9.26 2.47
CA ASN A 98 -11.30 -7.83 2.71
C ASN A 98 -10.17 -7.59 3.73
N ALA A 99 -10.17 -8.32 4.86
CA ALA A 99 -9.09 -8.22 5.83
C ALA A 99 -7.69 -8.53 5.24
N ILE A 100 -7.61 -9.46 4.27
CA ILE A 100 -6.33 -9.81 3.64
C ILE A 100 -5.88 -8.71 2.67
N ASP A 101 -6.79 -8.03 1.99
CA ASP A 101 -6.44 -6.94 1.09
C ASP A 101 -5.91 -5.73 1.86
N THR A 102 -6.56 -5.37 2.98
CA THR A 102 -6.03 -4.37 3.91
C THR A 102 -4.64 -4.75 4.45
N LEU A 103 -4.40 -6.04 4.77
CA LEU A 103 -3.07 -6.53 5.13
C LEU A 103 -2.06 -6.38 3.98
N CYS A 104 -2.46 -6.65 2.73
CA CYS A 104 -1.63 -6.41 1.55
C CYS A 104 -1.26 -4.92 1.42
N GLY A 105 -2.19 -4.02 1.74
CA GLY A 105 -1.95 -2.58 1.83
C GLY A 105 -0.87 -2.23 2.86
N ALA A 106 -0.97 -2.78 4.08
CA ALA A 106 0.04 -2.59 5.12
C ALA A 106 1.41 -3.13 4.71
N VAL A 107 1.47 -4.32 4.09
CA VAL A 107 2.70 -4.91 3.57
C VAL A 107 3.31 -4.03 2.47
N GLY A 108 2.50 -3.58 1.51
CA GLY A 108 2.95 -2.69 0.44
C GLY A 108 3.54 -1.38 0.99
N GLY A 109 2.86 -0.78 1.98
CA GLY A 109 3.34 0.40 2.69
C GLY A 109 4.64 0.17 3.46
N ALA A 110 4.81 -1.00 4.08
CA ALA A 110 6.05 -1.38 4.79
C ALA A 110 7.22 -1.56 3.81
N LEU A 111 7.00 -2.20 2.67
CA LEU A 111 8.00 -2.35 1.61
C LEU A 111 8.45 -1.00 1.06
N ALA A 112 7.54 -0.02 0.94
CA ALA A 112 7.87 1.33 0.49
C ALA A 112 8.81 2.11 1.42
N VAL A 113 8.88 1.74 2.70
CA VAL A 113 9.75 2.35 3.73
C VAL A 113 10.79 1.36 4.28
N TRP A 114 11.03 0.27 3.57
CA TRP A 114 11.86 -0.84 4.03
C TRP A 114 13.29 -0.44 4.40
N ASP A 115 13.88 0.48 3.63
CA ASP A 115 15.21 1.05 3.93
C ASP A 115 15.24 1.70 5.32
N ARG A 116 14.20 2.42 5.70
CA ARG A 116 14.10 3.09 7.00
C ARG A 116 13.76 2.13 8.14
N LEU A 117 12.93 1.12 7.88
CA LEU A 117 12.64 0.06 8.85
C LEU A 117 13.92 -0.70 9.25
N ARG A 118 14.77 -1.02 8.27
CA ARG A 118 16.06 -1.68 8.51
C ARG A 118 17.06 -0.82 9.28
N SER A 119 16.99 0.51 9.15
CA SER A 119 17.87 1.41 9.90
C SER A 119 17.52 1.48 11.39
N PHE A 120 16.24 1.35 11.75
CA PHE A 120 15.81 1.30 13.15
C PHE A 120 16.30 0.05 13.88
N THR A 121 16.33 -1.11 13.21
CA THR A 121 16.77 -2.37 13.81
C THR A 121 18.30 -2.51 13.93
N ARG A 122 19.07 -1.61 13.28
CA ARG A 122 20.54 -1.65 13.27
C ARG A 122 21.20 -0.66 14.22
N GLN A 123 20.47 0.11 15.02
CA GLN A 123 21.12 0.97 16.02
C GLN A 123 21.69 0.11 17.16
N PRO A 124 23.02 0.05 17.35
CA PRO A 124 23.59 -0.60 18.51
C PRO A 124 23.20 0.21 19.74
N ILE A 125 22.75 -0.48 20.79
CA ILE A 125 22.53 0.12 22.12
C ILE A 125 23.88 0.71 22.54
N HIS A 126 24.01 2.03 22.50
CA HIS A 126 25.20 2.70 22.99
C HIS A 126 25.15 2.63 24.52
N VAL A 127 25.69 1.54 25.08
CA VAL A 127 25.90 1.43 26.52
C VAL A 127 26.94 2.48 26.88
N GLN A 128 26.51 3.58 27.50
CA GLN A 128 27.44 4.51 28.14
C GLN A 128 28.15 3.74 29.26
N PRO A 129 29.49 3.71 29.31
CA PRO A 129 30.19 3.10 30.43
C PRO A 129 29.83 3.86 31.73
N PRO A 130 29.67 3.16 32.85
CA PRO A 130 29.46 3.80 34.14
C PRO A 130 30.66 4.71 34.47
N ARG A 131 30.35 5.89 35.03
CA ARG A 131 31.33 6.90 35.46
C ARG A 131 32.15 6.42 36.65
#